data_AF-A0AA36C4X7-F1
#
_entry.id   AF-A0AA36C4X7-F1
#
_cell.length_a   1.000
_cell.length_b   1.000
_cell.length_c   1.000
_cell.angle_alpha   90.00
_cell.angle_beta   90.00
_cell.angle_gamma   90.00
#
_symmetry.space_group_name_H-M   'P 1'
#
loop_
_entity.id
_entity.type
_entity.pdbx_description
1 polymer ?
#
loop_
_entity_poly.entity_id
_entity_poly.type
_entity_poly.pdbx_seq_one_letter_code
_entity_poly.pdbx_strand_id
1 'polypeptide(L)'
;MFICLECIGDPMLKGFKSLPKSEVTCTACNSSTRRAVHPARIARFIRKHLPTHFSVDDGLYDGYEMSLAEVVSRAIRCNNSVVCEAIAQKMVSSRVREDDFYWQGQVYCVKRSPFDDEEHERWWIVGDWQDIAYELSHERRFFSDKARKFFESLLHEALSAERPCSPGTPAVIKTLLSGTKLYRARVAANPTEVQHFKSNPLAELGAPPLDRAKIIG
;
A
#
# COMPACT_ATOMS: atom_id res chain seq x y z
N MET A 1 -9.76 -21.38 -17.52
CA MET A 1 -9.16 -21.45 -16.17
C MET A 1 -9.63 -20.26 -15.35
N PHE A 2 -9.94 -20.45 -14.06
CA PHE A 2 -10.42 -19.40 -13.17
C PHE A 2 -9.83 -19.54 -11.76
N ILE A 3 -9.66 -18.42 -11.07
CA ILE A 3 -9.12 -18.37 -9.71
C ILE A 3 -10.10 -17.60 -8.84
N CYS A 4 -10.58 -18.20 -7.75
CA CYS A 4 -11.51 -17.50 -6.86
C CYS A 4 -10.81 -16.38 -6.09
N LEU A 5 -11.56 -15.34 -5.73
CA LEU A 5 -11.04 -14.21 -4.96
C LEU A 5 -10.57 -14.60 -3.55
N GLU A 6 -11.02 -15.74 -3.02
CA GLU A 6 -10.57 -16.24 -1.72
C GLU A 6 -9.19 -16.91 -1.79
N CYS A 7 -8.81 -17.46 -2.95
CA CYS A 7 -7.46 -17.98 -3.17
C CYS A 7 -6.42 -16.89 -3.46
N ILE A 8 -6.85 -15.64 -3.62
CA ILE A 8 -5.98 -14.49 -3.78
C ILE A 8 -5.87 -13.80 -2.41
N GLY A 9 -4.69 -13.88 -1.80
CA GLY A 9 -4.44 -13.29 -0.49
C GLY A 9 -4.25 -11.77 -0.53
N ASP A 10 -3.89 -11.22 -1.69
CA ASP A 10 -3.75 -9.77 -1.87
C ASP A 10 -5.12 -9.04 -1.79
N PRO A 11 -5.30 -8.09 -0.85
CA PRO A 11 -6.57 -7.38 -0.69
C PRO A 11 -6.96 -6.47 -1.88
N MET A 12 -5.99 -5.90 -2.61
CA MET A 12 -6.25 -5.01 -3.74
C MET A 12 -6.89 -5.78 -4.90
N LEU A 13 -6.47 -7.03 -5.10
CA LEU A 13 -7.03 -7.91 -6.12
C LEU A 13 -8.46 -8.40 -5.79
N LYS A 14 -8.95 -8.25 -4.56
CA LYS A 14 -10.33 -8.62 -4.20
C LYS A 14 -11.38 -7.67 -4.80
N GLY A 15 -10.97 -6.50 -5.30
CA GLY A 15 -11.85 -5.48 -5.88
C GLY A 15 -12.33 -5.70 -7.32
N PHE A 16 -12.06 -6.86 -7.94
CA PHE A 16 -12.47 -7.10 -9.33
C PHE A 16 -14.00 -7.12 -9.52
N LYS A 17 -14.51 -6.17 -10.30
CA LYS A 17 -15.96 -5.97 -10.52
C LYS A 17 -16.59 -6.82 -11.61
N SER A 18 -15.82 -7.17 -12.66
CA SER A 18 -16.36 -7.96 -13.78
C SER A 18 -16.04 -9.44 -13.55
N LEU A 19 -17.04 -10.14 -13.06
CA LEU A 19 -17.02 -11.54 -12.66
C LEU A 19 -17.77 -12.42 -13.68
N PRO A 20 -17.53 -13.74 -13.70
CA PRO A 20 -18.27 -14.71 -14.50
C PRO A 20 -19.79 -14.58 -14.32
N LYS A 21 -20.53 -14.74 -15.42
CA LYS A 21 -22.01 -14.74 -15.40
C LYS A 21 -22.58 -16.04 -14.82
N SER A 22 -21.86 -17.15 -15.00
CA SER A 22 -22.18 -18.48 -14.47
C SER A 22 -21.16 -18.91 -13.42
N GLU A 23 -21.49 -19.96 -12.66
CA GLU A 23 -20.51 -20.58 -11.79
C GLU A 23 -19.36 -21.18 -12.58
N VAL A 24 -18.16 -21.05 -12.02
CA VAL A 24 -16.92 -21.60 -12.56
C VAL A 24 -16.17 -22.30 -11.42
N THR A 25 -15.41 -23.33 -11.76
CA THR A 25 -14.56 -24.04 -10.81
C THR A 25 -13.22 -23.33 -10.67
N CYS A 26 -12.83 -23.03 -9.43
CA CYS A 26 -11.52 -22.46 -9.12
C CYS A 26 -10.42 -23.51 -9.31
N THR A 27 -9.36 -23.19 -10.06
CA THR A 27 -8.22 -24.08 -10.27
C THR A 27 -7.33 -24.24 -9.03
N ALA A 28 -7.36 -23.29 -8.09
CA ALA A 28 -6.55 -23.36 -6.86
C ALA A 28 -7.19 -24.23 -5.77
N CYS A 29 -8.51 -24.11 -5.54
CA CYS A 29 -9.22 -24.80 -4.45
C CYS A 29 -10.32 -25.76 -4.90
N ASN A 30 -10.51 -25.94 -6.22
CA ASN A 30 -11.54 -26.80 -6.83
C ASN A 30 -12.99 -26.48 -6.43
N SER A 31 -13.25 -25.34 -5.78
CA SER A 31 -14.60 -24.92 -5.40
C SER A 31 -15.32 -24.21 -6.54
N SER A 32 -16.62 -24.46 -6.70
CA SER A 32 -17.50 -23.73 -7.60
C SER A 32 -17.86 -22.36 -7.02
N THR A 33 -17.68 -21.30 -7.81
CA THR A 33 -18.04 -19.94 -7.40
C THR A 33 -18.27 -19.02 -8.59
N ARG A 34 -19.01 -17.93 -8.37
CA ARG A 34 -19.08 -16.79 -9.30
C ARG A 34 -18.03 -15.73 -9.00
N ARG A 35 -17.42 -15.74 -7.81
CA ARG A 35 -16.37 -14.79 -7.39
C ARG A 35 -14.99 -15.30 -7.81
N ALA A 36 -14.79 -15.40 -9.12
CA ALA A 36 -13.52 -15.85 -9.69
C ALA A 36 -13.08 -14.98 -10.87
N VAL A 37 -11.78 -15.01 -11.16
CA VAL A 37 -11.15 -14.13 -12.13
C VAL A 37 -10.25 -14.94 -13.06
N HIS A 38 -10.20 -14.52 -14.32
CA HIS A 38 -9.33 -15.13 -15.31
C HIS A 38 -7.86 -14.72 -15.09
N PRO A 39 -6.88 -15.63 -15.19
CA PRO A 39 -5.44 -15.36 -15.00
C PRO A 39 -4.93 -14.15 -15.78
N ALA A 40 -5.35 -14.01 -17.05
CA ALA A 40 -4.94 -12.89 -17.90
C ALA A 40 -5.33 -11.51 -17.35
N ARG A 41 -6.39 -11.43 -16.54
CA ARG A 41 -6.81 -10.17 -15.90
C ARG A 41 -5.93 -9.84 -14.70
N ILE A 42 -5.59 -10.85 -13.89
CA ILE A 42 -4.66 -10.70 -12.78
C ILE A 42 -3.30 -10.27 -13.32
N ALA A 43 -2.80 -10.99 -14.33
CA ALA A 43 -1.56 -10.67 -15.04
C ALA A 43 -1.54 -9.20 -15.51
N ARG A 44 -2.59 -8.74 -16.19
CA ARG A 44 -2.69 -7.34 -16.66
C ARG A 44 -2.64 -6.32 -15.52
N PHE A 45 -3.25 -6.63 -14.38
CA PHE A 45 -3.28 -5.73 -13.23
C PHE A 45 -1.89 -5.65 -12.58
N ILE A 46 -1.28 -6.78 -12.24
CA ILE A 46 -0.02 -6.80 -11.49
C ILE A 46 1.20 -6.44 -12.35
N ARG A 47 1.12 -6.56 -13.69
CA ARG A 47 2.24 -6.31 -14.62
C ARG A 47 2.93 -4.98 -14.41
N LYS A 48 2.20 -3.90 -14.18
CA LYS A 48 2.85 -2.59 -14.01
C LYS A 48 3.52 -2.40 -12.65
N HIS A 49 3.22 -3.28 -11.69
CA HIS A 49 3.64 -3.14 -10.29
C HIS A 49 4.81 -4.07 -9.93
N LEU A 50 4.99 -5.21 -10.62
CA LEU A 50 6.10 -6.12 -10.31
C LEU A 50 7.48 -5.44 -10.41
N PRO A 51 7.80 -4.61 -11.43
CA PRO A 51 9.11 -3.95 -11.53
C PRO A 51 9.40 -2.91 -10.42
N THR A 52 8.38 -2.53 -9.64
CA THR A 52 8.56 -1.66 -8.47
C THR A 52 9.19 -2.41 -7.30
N HIS A 53 8.86 -3.69 -7.14
CA HIS A 53 9.23 -4.51 -5.97
C HIS A 53 10.27 -5.60 -6.29
N PHE A 54 10.44 -5.93 -7.57
CA PHE A 54 11.35 -6.96 -8.03
C PHE A 54 12.27 -6.38 -9.10
N SER A 55 13.47 -6.93 -9.20
CA SER A 55 14.43 -6.65 -10.26
C SER A 55 14.82 -7.96 -10.95
N VAL A 56 15.29 -7.85 -12.19
CA VAL A 56 16.03 -8.95 -12.83
C VAL A 56 17.26 -9.26 -11.98
N ASP A 57 17.53 -10.53 -11.73
CA ASP A 57 18.73 -10.97 -11.03
C ASP A 57 19.89 -11.07 -12.02
N ASP A 58 21.00 -10.40 -11.72
CA ASP A 58 22.22 -10.40 -12.53
C ASP A 58 23.12 -11.62 -12.27
N GLY A 59 22.70 -12.55 -11.39
CA GLY A 59 23.46 -13.77 -11.05
C GLY A 59 24.69 -13.49 -10.20
N LEU A 60 24.68 -12.41 -9.42
CA LEU A 60 25.83 -12.04 -8.57
C LEU A 60 25.96 -12.92 -7.31
N TYR A 61 24.86 -13.53 -6.86
CA TYR A 61 24.81 -14.37 -5.66
C TYR A 61 23.85 -15.54 -5.87
N ASP A 62 24.39 -16.75 -5.92
CA ASP A 62 23.61 -17.97 -6.15
C ASP A 62 22.63 -18.28 -5.00
N GLY A 63 21.44 -18.78 -5.35
CA GLY A 63 20.51 -19.43 -4.42
C GLY A 63 19.32 -18.59 -3.94
N TYR A 64 19.17 -17.36 -4.44
CA TYR A 64 18.04 -16.48 -4.12
C TYR A 64 17.17 -16.16 -5.34
N GLU A 65 17.43 -16.81 -6.48
CA GLU A 65 16.75 -16.58 -7.73
C GLU A 65 15.29 -17.03 -7.65
N MET A 66 14.41 -16.19 -8.17
CA MET A 66 13.00 -16.52 -8.34
C MET A 66 12.66 -16.59 -9.81
N SER A 67 11.82 -17.55 -10.17
CA SER A 67 11.09 -17.55 -11.43
C SER A 67 9.97 -16.50 -11.42
N LEU A 68 9.46 -16.14 -12.60
CA LEU A 68 8.30 -15.25 -12.69
C LEU A 68 7.06 -15.83 -11.98
N ALA A 69 6.92 -17.16 -11.92
CA ALA A 69 5.83 -17.81 -11.19
C ALA A 69 5.95 -17.59 -9.67
N GLU A 70 7.16 -17.64 -9.12
CA GLU A 70 7.42 -17.34 -7.70
C GLU A 70 7.21 -15.86 -7.37
N VAL A 71 7.62 -14.96 -8.27
CA VAL A 71 7.31 -13.53 -8.16
C VAL A 71 5.79 -13.31 -8.13
N VAL A 72 5.04 -13.95 -9.04
CA VAL A 72 3.57 -13.88 -9.06
C VAL A 72 2.98 -14.43 -7.77
N SER A 73 3.45 -15.60 -7.31
CA SER A 73 3.00 -16.24 -6.06
C SER A 73 3.09 -15.29 -4.88
N ARG A 74 4.24 -14.61 -4.72
CA ARG A 74 4.46 -13.58 -3.68
C ARG A 74 3.54 -12.38 -3.88
N ALA A 75 3.43 -11.86 -5.10
CA ALA A 75 2.65 -10.67 -5.40
C ALA A 75 1.15 -10.84 -5.15
N ILE A 76 0.58 -12.03 -5.42
CA ILE A 76 -0.85 -12.29 -5.23
C ILE A 76 -1.17 -13.07 -3.95
N ARG A 77 -0.14 -13.46 -3.20
CA ARG A 77 -0.19 -14.30 -2.00
C ARG A 77 -0.98 -15.59 -2.23
N CYS A 78 -0.62 -16.33 -3.28
CA CYS A 78 -1.26 -17.60 -3.67
C CYS A 78 -0.21 -18.69 -3.87
N ASN A 79 -0.32 -19.79 -3.10
CA ASN A 79 0.70 -20.86 -3.11
C ASN A 79 0.45 -21.95 -4.17
N ASN A 80 -0.55 -21.80 -5.04
CA ASN A 80 -0.85 -22.80 -6.06
C ASN A 80 0.03 -22.57 -7.31
N SER A 81 0.99 -23.47 -7.55
CA SER A 81 1.98 -23.35 -8.64
C SER A 81 1.33 -23.28 -10.02
N VAL A 82 0.36 -24.15 -10.31
CA VAL A 82 -0.37 -24.19 -11.59
C VAL A 82 -1.02 -22.83 -11.89
N VAL A 83 -1.61 -22.21 -10.87
CA VAL A 83 -2.19 -20.87 -11.00
C VAL A 83 -1.13 -19.81 -11.28
N CYS A 84 -0.03 -19.83 -10.52
CA CYS A 84 1.02 -18.83 -10.65
C CYS A 84 1.73 -18.92 -12.00
N GLU A 85 2.03 -20.13 -12.48
CA GLU A 85 2.58 -20.40 -13.81
C GLU A 85 1.65 -19.89 -14.91
N ALA A 86 0.36 -20.18 -14.82
CA ALA A 86 -0.59 -19.75 -15.84
C ALA A 86 -0.80 -18.23 -15.87
N ILE A 87 -0.59 -17.52 -14.76
CA ILE A 87 -0.55 -16.05 -14.73
C ILE A 87 0.76 -15.55 -15.34
N ALA A 88 1.90 -16.11 -14.91
CA ALA A 88 3.23 -15.75 -15.40
C ALA A 88 3.35 -15.91 -16.92
N GLN A 89 2.84 -17.01 -17.48
CA GLN A 89 2.80 -17.25 -18.93
C GLN A 89 2.01 -16.19 -19.71
N LYS A 90 1.03 -15.51 -19.09
CA LYS A 90 0.32 -14.38 -19.73
C LYS A 90 1.11 -13.08 -19.71
N MET A 91 2.21 -13.04 -18.97
CA MET A 91 3.07 -11.87 -18.81
C MET A 91 4.33 -11.96 -19.67
N VAL A 92 4.87 -13.16 -19.86
CA VAL A 92 6.04 -13.38 -20.71
C VAL A 92 5.79 -12.90 -22.13
N SER A 93 6.76 -12.20 -22.70
CA SER A 93 6.71 -11.72 -24.07
C SER A 93 7.99 -12.09 -24.81
N SER A 94 7.86 -12.69 -25.99
CA SER A 94 8.99 -13.06 -26.86
C SER A 94 9.46 -11.93 -27.78
N ARG A 95 8.85 -10.74 -27.67
CA ARG A 95 9.14 -9.58 -28.54
C ARG A 95 9.99 -8.51 -27.86
N VAL A 96 10.46 -8.78 -26.66
CA VAL A 96 11.27 -7.89 -25.84
C VAL A 96 12.70 -8.40 -25.80
N ARG A 97 13.63 -7.51 -25.47
CA ARG A 97 15.06 -7.80 -25.40
C ARG A 97 15.36 -8.73 -24.22
N GLU A 98 16.52 -9.37 -24.26
CA GLU A 98 16.96 -10.31 -23.22
C GLU A 98 17.01 -9.67 -21.82
N ASP A 99 17.29 -8.36 -21.75
CA ASP A 99 17.37 -7.61 -20.48
C ASP A 99 16.00 -7.11 -19.98
N ASP A 100 14.92 -7.31 -20.74
CA ASP A 100 13.60 -6.80 -20.35
C ASP A 100 12.98 -7.66 -19.24
N PHE A 101 12.34 -7.01 -18.28
CA PHE A 101 11.73 -7.65 -17.11
C PHE A 101 10.78 -8.81 -17.44
N TYR A 102 10.17 -8.89 -18.63
CA TYR A 102 9.24 -9.96 -19.00
C TYR A 102 9.77 -10.91 -20.07
N TRP A 103 11.08 -10.95 -20.26
CA TRP A 103 11.73 -11.87 -21.19
C TRP A 103 11.58 -13.33 -20.73
N GLN A 104 11.60 -14.25 -21.70
CA GLN A 104 11.39 -15.68 -21.45
C GLN A 104 12.66 -16.29 -20.86
N GLY A 105 12.56 -16.85 -19.65
CA GLY A 105 13.70 -17.48 -18.97
C GLY A 105 14.41 -16.56 -17.97
N GLN A 106 13.89 -15.35 -17.77
CA GLN A 106 14.42 -14.44 -16.76
C GLN A 106 14.29 -14.98 -15.34
N VAL A 107 15.31 -14.69 -14.53
CA VAL A 107 15.33 -14.87 -13.08
C VAL A 107 15.26 -13.51 -12.37
N TYR A 108 14.66 -13.49 -11.19
CA TYR A 108 14.32 -12.27 -10.46
C TYR A 108 14.78 -12.35 -9.01
N CYS A 109 15.05 -11.19 -8.43
CA CYS A 109 15.25 -11.00 -7.00
C CYS A 109 14.29 -9.93 -6.47
N VAL A 110 14.11 -9.91 -5.15
CA VAL A 110 13.44 -8.78 -4.50
C VAL A 110 14.33 -7.55 -4.67
N LYS A 111 13.76 -6.44 -5.13
CA LYS A 111 14.50 -5.20 -5.28
C LYS A 111 14.99 -4.79 -3.89
N ARG A 112 16.29 -4.52 -3.76
CA ARG A 112 16.88 -4.16 -2.47
C ARG A 112 16.19 -2.92 -1.90
N SER A 113 15.48 -3.13 -0.80
CA SER A 113 15.04 -2.06 0.08
C SER A 113 16.16 -1.81 1.09
N PRO A 114 16.42 -0.56 1.51
CA PRO A 114 17.27 -0.30 2.67
C PRO A 114 16.64 -0.82 3.98
N PHE A 115 15.37 -1.25 3.95
CA PHE A 115 14.62 -1.79 5.07
C PHE A 115 14.43 -3.30 4.94
N ASP A 116 14.53 -4.01 6.06
CA ASP A 116 14.40 -5.47 6.12
C ASP A 116 12.95 -5.94 5.89
N ASP A 117 11.97 -5.17 6.37
CA ASP A 117 10.54 -5.41 6.20
C ASP A 117 9.72 -4.11 6.33
N GLU A 118 8.40 -4.21 6.11
CA GLU A 118 7.45 -3.09 6.22
C GLU A 118 7.40 -2.49 7.65
N GLU A 119 7.70 -3.28 8.68
CA GLU A 119 7.70 -2.83 10.06
C GLU A 119 8.97 -2.01 10.34
N HIS A 120 10.14 -2.44 9.88
CA HIS A 120 11.40 -1.69 9.94
C HIS A 120 11.27 -0.34 9.22
N GLU A 121 10.69 -0.33 8.02
CA GLU A 121 10.40 0.92 7.28
C GLU A 121 9.49 1.85 8.11
N ARG A 122 8.43 1.32 8.72
CA ARG A 122 7.53 2.09 9.59
C ARG A 122 8.27 2.66 10.80
N TRP A 123 9.08 1.85 11.48
CA TRP A 123 9.86 2.28 12.66
C TRP A 123 10.82 3.41 12.30
N TRP A 124 11.46 3.32 11.15
CA TRP A 124 12.36 4.35 10.66
C TRP A 124 11.64 5.70 10.47
N ILE A 125 10.48 5.70 9.79
CA ILE A 125 9.66 6.91 9.61
C ILE A 125 9.10 7.45 10.94
N VAL A 126 8.71 6.57 11.87
CA VAL A 126 8.24 6.98 13.20
C VAL A 126 9.36 7.64 14.01
N GLY A 127 10.59 7.12 13.92
CA GLY A 127 11.76 7.72 14.54
C GLY A 127 12.02 9.13 14.01
N ASP A 128 12.02 9.29 12.69
CA ASP A 128 12.14 10.61 12.04
C ASP A 128 11.05 11.58 12.52
N TRP A 129 9.80 11.13 12.64
CA TRP A 129 8.71 11.94 13.16
C TRP A 129 8.94 12.36 14.62
N GLN A 130 9.39 11.43 15.48
CA GLN A 130 9.66 11.70 16.89
C GLN A 130 10.80 12.70 17.05
N ASP A 131 11.87 12.58 16.26
CA ASP A 131 12.99 13.51 16.27
C ASP A 131 12.55 14.93 15.87
N ILE A 132 11.76 15.05 14.80
CA ILE A 132 11.20 16.34 14.37
C ILE A 132 10.27 16.91 15.45
N ALA A 133 9.42 16.08 16.06
CA ALA A 133 8.52 16.52 17.12
C ALA A 133 9.28 17.00 18.36
N TYR A 134 10.37 16.31 18.72
CA TYR A 134 11.26 16.72 19.80
C TYR A 134 11.92 18.07 19.49
N GLU A 135 12.50 18.22 18.30
CA GLU A 135 13.16 19.44 17.84
C GLU A 135 12.20 20.64 17.85
N LEU A 136 11.01 20.49 17.28
CA LEU A 136 9.99 21.55 17.26
C LEU A 136 9.50 21.93 18.67
N SER A 137 9.51 20.98 19.60
CA SER A 137 9.05 21.22 20.97
C SER A 137 10.10 21.94 21.83
N HIS A 138 11.37 21.59 21.65
CA HIS A 138 12.48 21.99 22.54
C HIS A 138 13.48 22.98 21.93
N GLU A 139 13.52 23.14 20.60
CA GLU A 139 14.47 24.02 19.90
C GLU A 139 13.79 25.27 19.29
N ARG A 140 14.48 25.95 18.36
CA ARG A 140 14.02 27.21 17.72
C ARG A 140 12.85 26.94 16.77
N ARG A 141 11.63 27.05 17.32
CA ARG A 141 10.30 26.86 16.70
C ARG A 141 10.05 27.49 15.33
N PHE A 142 10.83 28.47 14.89
CA PHE A 142 10.49 29.28 13.73
C PHE A 142 11.36 29.10 12.49
N PHE A 143 12.44 28.30 12.52
CA PHE A 143 13.33 28.14 11.36
C PHE A 143 14.05 26.76 11.28
N SER A 144 13.37 25.66 11.62
CA SER A 144 13.96 24.34 11.39
C SER A 144 13.85 23.96 9.91
N ASP A 145 14.97 24.05 9.19
CA ASP A 145 15.09 23.55 7.82
C ASP A 145 14.86 22.03 7.75
N LYS A 146 15.17 21.30 8.82
CA LYS A 146 14.93 19.85 8.93
C LYS A 146 13.42 19.58 8.94
N ALA A 147 12.67 20.26 9.80
CA ALA A 147 11.21 20.14 9.85
C ALA A 147 10.56 20.57 8.52
N ARG A 148 11.05 21.65 7.89
CA ARG A 148 10.57 22.09 6.59
C ARG A 148 10.72 20.99 5.54
N LYS A 149 11.92 20.44 5.37
CA LYS A 149 12.19 19.36 4.41
C LYS A 149 11.36 18.11 4.69
N PHE A 150 11.21 17.76 5.97
CA PHE A 150 10.37 16.64 6.39
C PHE A 150 8.91 16.83 5.98
N PHE A 151 8.31 17.99 6.29
CA PHE A 151 6.93 18.27 5.91
C PHE A 151 6.73 18.42 4.40
N GLU A 152 7.71 18.98 3.67
CA GLU A 152 7.69 19.01 2.20
C GLU A 152 7.64 17.59 1.62
N SER A 153 8.48 16.68 2.11
CA SER A 153 8.48 15.26 1.72
C SER A 153 7.16 14.58 2.05
N LEU A 154 6.67 14.74 3.27
CA LEU A 154 5.41 14.15 3.72
C LEU A 154 4.21 14.64 2.90
N LEU A 155 4.15 15.94 2.60
CA LEU A 155 3.11 16.52 1.76
C LEU A 155 3.23 16.04 0.32
N HIS A 156 4.44 15.91 -0.22
CA HIS A 156 4.66 15.36 -1.56
C HIS A 156 4.13 13.93 -1.67
N GLU A 157 4.44 13.08 -0.68
CA GLU A 157 3.94 11.72 -0.60
C GLU A 157 2.41 11.70 -0.50
N ALA A 158 1.83 12.47 0.42
CA ALA A 158 0.39 12.57 0.58
C ALA A 158 -0.34 13.08 -0.69
N LEU A 159 0.25 14.04 -1.41
CA LEU A 159 -0.30 14.60 -2.65
C LEU A 159 -0.22 13.63 -3.84
N SER A 160 0.72 12.69 -3.79
CA SER A 160 0.97 11.64 -4.78
C SER A 160 0.22 10.35 -4.46
N ALA A 161 -0.20 10.17 -3.21
CA ALA A 161 -0.94 9.01 -2.76
C ALA A 161 -2.26 8.83 -3.53
N GLU A 162 -2.53 7.59 -3.92
CA GLU A 162 -3.77 7.18 -4.57
C GLU A 162 -4.66 6.40 -3.60
N ARG A 163 -5.97 6.44 -3.82
CA ARG A 163 -6.90 5.63 -3.04
C ARG A 163 -6.63 4.14 -3.29
N PRO A 164 -6.41 3.30 -2.26
CA PRO A 164 -6.13 1.88 -2.44
C PRO A 164 -7.22 1.17 -3.27
N CYS A 165 -8.49 1.49 -3.02
CA CYS A 165 -9.63 0.88 -3.71
C CYS A 165 -9.92 1.46 -5.11
N SER A 166 -9.21 2.52 -5.53
CA SER A 166 -9.43 3.19 -6.81
C SER A 166 -8.15 3.88 -7.32
N PRO A 167 -7.21 3.10 -7.90
CA PRO A 167 -5.98 3.63 -8.50
C PRO A 167 -6.25 4.72 -9.55
N GLY A 168 -5.39 5.73 -9.61
CA GLY A 168 -5.53 6.95 -10.42
C GLY A 168 -6.42 8.03 -9.80
N THR A 169 -7.02 7.77 -8.63
CA THR A 169 -7.77 8.79 -7.87
C THR A 169 -6.95 9.26 -6.68
N PRO A 170 -6.71 10.58 -6.52
CA PRO A 170 -5.97 11.11 -5.37
C PRO A 170 -6.59 10.69 -4.04
N ALA A 171 -5.74 10.29 -3.09
CA ALA A 171 -6.15 9.98 -1.72
C ALA A 171 -6.52 11.24 -0.93
N VAL A 172 -5.99 12.39 -1.32
CA VAL A 172 -6.17 13.68 -0.63
C VAL A 172 -7.14 14.62 -1.34
N ILE A 173 -7.86 15.42 -0.55
CA ILE A 173 -8.74 16.48 -1.04
C ILE A 173 -7.88 17.72 -1.29
N LYS A 174 -7.74 18.15 -2.55
CA LYS A 174 -6.95 19.33 -2.95
C LYS A 174 -7.79 20.60 -3.07
N THR A 175 -9.11 20.48 -3.23
CA THR A 175 -10.03 21.61 -3.43
C THR A 175 -11.26 21.43 -2.56
N LEU A 176 -11.63 22.46 -1.81
CA LEU A 176 -12.89 22.55 -1.07
C LEU A 176 -13.81 23.55 -1.77
N LEU A 177 -15.07 23.16 -1.97
CA LEU A 177 -16.06 24.04 -2.59
C LEU A 177 -16.43 25.17 -1.62
N SER A 178 -16.75 26.34 -2.18
CA SER A 178 -17.27 27.45 -1.38
C SER A 178 -18.52 27.03 -0.61
N GLY A 179 -18.62 27.45 0.65
CA GLY A 179 -19.69 27.03 1.56
C GLY A 179 -19.46 25.68 2.26
N THR A 180 -18.33 25.01 2.04
CA THR A 180 -17.98 23.81 2.82
C THR A 180 -17.82 24.17 4.29
N LYS A 181 -18.60 23.52 5.16
CA LYS A 181 -18.49 23.68 6.61
C LYS A 181 -17.38 22.78 7.14
N LEU A 182 -16.38 23.37 7.77
CA LEU A 182 -15.32 22.65 8.46
C LEU A 182 -15.66 22.57 9.95
N TYR A 183 -15.48 21.38 10.51
CA TYR A 183 -15.71 21.13 11.93
C TYR A 183 -14.40 20.67 12.55
N ARG A 184 -14.07 21.20 13.73
CA ARG A 184 -12.92 20.73 14.50
C ARG A 184 -13.33 19.50 15.30
N ALA A 185 -12.69 18.37 15.02
CA ALA A 185 -12.91 17.15 15.79
C ALA A 185 -12.13 17.18 17.12
N ARG A 186 -12.68 16.53 18.14
CA ARG A 186 -12.01 16.30 19.42
C ARG A 186 -12.10 14.81 19.75
N VAL A 187 -10.96 14.22 20.10
CA VAL A 187 -10.91 12.81 20.52
C VAL A 187 -11.43 12.72 21.95
N ALA A 188 -12.42 11.87 22.20
CA ALA A 188 -12.87 11.55 23.55
C ALA A 188 -12.37 10.15 23.92
N ALA A 189 -11.72 10.02 25.07
CA ALA A 189 -11.20 8.75 25.56
C ALA A 189 -12.31 7.86 26.15
N ASN A 190 -13.41 8.47 26.60
CA ASN A 190 -14.52 7.76 27.25
C ASN A 190 -15.86 8.50 27.06
N PRO A 191 -17.00 7.82 27.32
CA PRO A 191 -18.33 8.41 27.19
C PRO A 191 -18.57 9.65 28.06
N THR A 192 -17.90 9.77 29.20
CA THR A 192 -18.02 10.92 30.11
C THR A 192 -17.46 12.19 29.48
N GLU A 193 -16.28 12.10 28.84
CA GLU A 193 -15.70 13.19 28.07
C GLU A 193 -16.58 13.60 26.88
N VAL A 194 -17.24 12.64 26.24
CA VAL A 194 -18.19 12.96 25.16
C VAL A 194 -19.31 13.86 25.68
N GLN A 195 -19.87 13.55 26.87
CA GLN A 195 -20.91 14.39 27.46
C GLN A 195 -20.39 15.74 27.91
N HIS A 196 -19.16 15.79 28.44
CA HIS A 196 -18.50 17.05 28.78
C HIS A 196 -18.30 17.96 27.55
N PHE A 197 -17.82 17.40 26.43
CA PHE A 197 -17.64 18.19 25.21
C PHE A 197 -18.96 18.67 24.62
N LYS A 198 -20.05 17.90 24.79
CA LYS A 198 -21.39 18.28 24.36
C LYS A 198 -22.01 19.37 25.24
N SER A 199 -21.74 19.37 26.54
CA SER A 199 -22.36 20.33 27.47
C SER A 199 -21.78 21.74 27.33
N ASN A 200 -20.52 21.88 26.89
CA ASN A 200 -19.92 23.18 26.60
C ASN A 200 -18.97 23.18 25.38
N PRO A 201 -19.49 23.07 24.15
CA PRO A 201 -18.66 22.92 22.95
C PRO A 201 -17.73 24.11 22.71
N LEU A 202 -18.15 25.33 23.05
CA LEU A 202 -17.38 26.56 22.84
C LEU A 202 -16.10 26.59 23.68
N ALA A 203 -16.15 26.13 24.94
CA ALA A 203 -14.96 26.04 25.79
C ALA A 203 -13.95 25.01 25.28
N GLU A 204 -14.42 23.98 24.58
CA GLU A 204 -13.58 22.90 24.05
C GLU A 204 -12.94 23.20 22.69
N LEU A 205 -13.26 24.35 22.08
CA LEU A 205 -12.61 24.87 20.87
C LEU A 205 -11.21 25.44 21.14
N GLY A 206 -10.76 25.46 22.41
CA GLY A 206 -9.41 25.90 22.80
C GLY A 206 -8.29 24.95 22.38
N ALA A 207 -7.08 25.19 22.90
CA ALA A 207 -5.96 24.27 22.75
C ALA A 207 -6.31 22.88 23.35
N PRO A 208 -5.73 21.79 22.82
CA PRO A 208 -5.87 20.49 23.48
C PRO A 208 -5.32 20.54 24.92
N PRO A 209 -5.86 19.73 25.85
CA PRO A 209 -5.34 19.62 27.21
C PRO A 209 -3.82 19.35 27.23
N LEU A 210 -3.10 19.94 28.19
CA LEU A 210 -1.63 19.88 28.27
C LEU A 210 -1.08 18.45 28.39
N ASP A 211 -1.81 17.58 29.06
CA ASP A 211 -1.56 16.13 29.19
C ASP A 211 -1.67 15.38 27.86
N ARG A 212 -2.43 15.92 26.89
CA ARG A 212 -2.53 15.39 25.52
C ARG A 212 -1.59 16.07 24.53
N ALA A 213 -1.10 17.27 24.87
CA ALA A 213 0.02 17.91 24.17
C ALA A 213 1.37 17.27 24.55
N LYS A 214 1.46 16.66 25.74
CA LYS A 214 2.59 15.82 26.19
C LYS A 214 2.35 14.35 25.83
N ILE A 215 2.34 14.03 24.55
CA ILE A 215 2.65 12.67 24.11
C ILE A 215 3.90 12.78 23.27
N ILE A 216 5.04 12.54 23.91
CA ILE A 216 6.20 11.75 23.47
C ILE A 216 7.13 11.70 24.69
N GLY A 217 7.07 10.57 25.39
CA GLY A 217 8.07 10.05 26.31
C GLY A 217 8.22 8.57 25.99
#